data_AF-A0A9P3AZZ6-F1
#
_entry.id   AF-A0A9P3AZZ6-F1
#
_cell.length_a   1.000
_cell.length_b   1.000
_cell.length_c   1.000
_cell.angle_alpha   90.00
_cell.angle_beta   90.00
_cell.angle_gamma   90.00
#
_symmetry.space_group_name_H-M   'P 1'
#
loop_
_entity.id
_entity.type
_entity.pdbx_description
1 polymer ?
#
loop_
_entity_poly.entity_id
_entity_poly.type
_entity_poly.pdbx_seq_one_letter_code
_entity_poly.pdbx_strand_id
1 'polypeptide(L)'
;MKDLLKSLLSFDTMVTPKIITVIYYLGLAFALIIGLVMLVAGLFGGMLPAFLMGLAIIVFGTLGVRVYCELLILFFQINEALQDIRNK
;
A
#
# COMPACT_ATOMS: atom_id res chain seq x y z
N MET A 1 1.83 24.38 0.66
CA MET A 1 2.68 23.52 1.53
C MET A 1 2.51 23.84 3.03
N LYS A 2 2.12 25.06 3.43
CA LYS A 2 1.83 25.42 4.84
C LYS A 2 0.49 24.89 5.36
N ASP A 3 -0.51 24.73 4.50
CA ASP A 3 -1.85 24.24 4.91
C ASP A 3 -1.91 22.72 5.12
N LEU A 4 -1.02 21.97 4.45
CA LEU A 4 -0.88 20.52 4.66
C LEU A 4 -0.37 20.22 6.08
N LEU A 5 0.61 20.98 6.58
CA LEU A 5 1.18 20.78 7.90
C LEU A 5 0.18 21.06 9.04
N LYS A 6 -0.74 22.01 8.85
CA LYS A 6 -1.77 22.34 9.84
C LYS A 6 -2.85 21.25 9.94
N SER A 7 -3.19 20.60 8.82
CA SER A 7 -4.09 19.44 8.80
C SER A 7 -3.43 18.14 9.28
N LEU A 8 -2.11 18.01 9.16
CA LEU A 8 -1.35 16.88 9.73
C LEU A 8 -1.16 16.99 11.25
N LEU A 9 -1.24 18.21 11.81
CA LEU A 9 -1.07 18.49 13.24
C LEU A 9 -2.38 18.62 14.02
N SER A 10 -3.53 18.68 13.35
CA SER A 10 -4.85 18.63 13.99
C SER A 10 -5.22 17.18 14.30
N PHE A 11 -5.06 16.77 15.56
CA PHE A 11 -5.34 15.42 16.09
C PHE A 11 -6.83 15.02 16.17
N ASP A 12 -7.75 15.84 15.64
CA ASP A 12 -9.19 15.60 15.72
C ASP A 12 -9.69 14.50 14.77
N THR A 13 -8.90 14.12 13.76
CA THR A 13 -9.25 13.04 12.81
C THR A 13 -8.02 12.19 12.56
N MET A 14 -8.18 10.87 12.44
CA MET A 14 -7.03 10.02 12.18
C MET A 14 -6.41 10.36 10.82
N VAL A 15 -5.20 10.90 10.85
CA VAL A 15 -4.39 11.19 9.66
C VAL A 15 -3.73 9.91 9.12
N THR A 16 -3.52 8.91 9.99
CA THR A 16 -2.84 7.64 9.69
C THR A 16 -3.45 6.86 8.52
N PRO A 17 -4.79 6.68 8.41
CA PRO A 17 -5.42 6.04 7.26
C PRO A 17 -5.06 6.71 5.93
N LYS A 18 -5.05 8.05 5.89
CA LYS A 18 -4.73 8.82 4.69
C LYS A 18 -3.27 8.63 4.26
N ILE A 19 -2.35 8.58 5.22
CA ILE A 19 -0.93 8.31 4.95
C ILE A 19 -0.75 6.90 4.38
N ILE A 20 -1.44 5.90 4.94
CA ILE A 20 -1.39 4.51 4.44
C ILE A 20 -1.88 4.43 3.00
N THR A 21 -2.90 5.21 2.61
CA THR A 21 -3.37 5.26 1.22
C THR A 21 -2.30 5.74 0.25
N VAL A 22 -1.50 6.75 0.64
CA VAL A 22 -0.37 7.23 -0.17
C VAL A 22 0.71 6.16 -0.30
N ILE A 23 1.03 5.47 0.80
CA ILE A 23 2.00 4.37 0.81
C ILE A 23 1.52 3.21 -0.07
N TYR A 24 0.22 2.91 -0.07
CA TYR A 24 -0.38 1.87 -0.92
C TYR A 24 -0.10 2.11 -2.40
N TYR A 25 -0.39 3.33 -2.91
CA TYR A 25 -0.11 3.66 -4.31
C TYR A 25 1.38 3.58 -4.64
N LEU A 26 2.25 3.99 -3.70
CA LEU A 26 3.69 3.88 -3.85
C LEU A 26 4.14 2.41 -3.92
N GLY A 27 3.65 1.57 -3.00
CA GLY A 27 3.93 0.14 -2.95
C GLY A 27 3.43 -0.60 -4.19
N LEU A 28 2.26 -0.21 -4.72
CA LEU A 28 1.72 -0.73 -5.97
C LEU A 28 2.63 -0.38 -7.15
N ALA A 29 3.10 0.86 -7.23
CA ALA A 29 4.05 1.29 -8.26
C ALA A 29 5.37 0.50 -8.17
N PHE A 30 5.90 0.29 -6.96
CA PHE A 30 7.10 -0.54 -6.76
C PHE A 30 6.90 -2.00 -7.19
N ALA A 31 5.79 -2.63 -6.78
CA ALA A 31 5.50 -4.01 -7.16
C ALA A 31 5.40 -4.17 -8.68
N LEU A 32 4.78 -3.20 -9.37
CA LEU A 32 4.70 -3.17 -10.83
C LEU A 32 6.07 -2.98 -11.48
N ILE A 33 6.88 -2.02 -11.00
CA ILE A 33 8.22 -1.75 -11.56
C ILE A 33 9.13 -2.97 -11.38
N ILE A 34 9.20 -3.54 -10.17
CA ILE A 34 10.04 -4.70 -9.88
C ILE A 34 9.60 -5.91 -10.72
N GLY A 35 8.29 -6.16 -10.77
CA GLY A 35 7.73 -7.23 -11.58
C GLY A 35 8.05 -7.07 -13.07
N LEU A 36 7.92 -5.86 -13.61
CA LEU A 36 8.22 -5.57 -15.01
C LEU A 36 9.72 -5.73 -15.33
N VAL A 37 10.59 -5.25 -14.45
CA VAL A 37 12.06 -5.42 -14.59
C VAL A 37 12.42 -6.91 -14.61
N MET A 38 11.83 -7.72 -13.72
CA MET A 38 12.04 -9.17 -13.67
C MET A 38 11.52 -9.87 -14.93
N LEU A 39 10.38 -9.44 -15.48
CA LEU A 39 9.83 -9.97 -16.74
C LEU A 39 10.75 -9.68 -17.93
N VAL A 40 11.22 -8.44 -18.05
CA VAL A 40 12.15 -8.03 -19.11
C VAL A 40 13.47 -8.79 -18.96
N ALA A 41 14.04 -8.86 -17.75
CA ALA A 41 15.26 -9.62 -17.49
C ALA A 41 15.11 -11.11 -17.80
N GLY A 42 13.95 -11.71 -17.48
CA GLY A 42 13.66 -13.11 -17.79
C GLY A 42 13.53 -13.38 -19.30
N LEU A 43 12.87 -12.47 -20.04
CA LEU A 43 12.71 -12.56 -21.50
C LEU A 43 14.04 -12.41 -22.24
N PHE A 44 14.83 -11.37 -21.93
CA PHE A 44 16.09 -11.09 -22.62
C PHE A 44 17.25 -11.96 -22.11
N GLY A 45 17.22 -12.41 -20.85
CA GLY A 45 18.24 -13.26 -20.24
C GLY A 45 18.01 -14.77 -20.45
N GLY A 46 16.91 -15.18 -21.10
CA GLY A 46 16.58 -16.59 -21.32
C GLY A 46 16.26 -17.38 -20.04
N MET A 47 16.05 -16.70 -18.92
CA MET A 47 15.79 -17.32 -17.62
C MET A 47 14.29 -17.44 -17.37
N LEU A 48 13.72 -18.58 -17.75
CA LEU A 48 12.31 -18.92 -17.47
C LEU A 48 11.90 -18.77 -15.99
N PRO A 49 12.76 -19.11 -14.99
CA PRO A 49 12.41 -18.90 -13.58
C PRO A 49 12.21 -17.43 -13.22
N ALA A 50 13.05 -16.53 -13.75
CA ALA A 50 12.96 -15.10 -13.48
C ALA A 50 11.68 -14.49 -14.09
N PHE A 51 11.28 -14.96 -15.27
CA PHE A 51 10.03 -14.56 -15.90
C PHE A 51 8.80 -14.97 -15.07
N LEU A 52 8.75 -16.23 -14.64
CA LEU A 52 7.66 -16.73 -13.78
C LEU A 52 7.61 -15.99 -12.44
N MET A 53 8.76 -15.69 -11.86
CA MET A 53 8.84 -14.93 -10.61
C MET A 53 8.36 -13.48 -10.81
N GLY A 54 8.72 -12.82 -11.91
CA GLY A 54 8.21 -11.49 -12.25
C GLY A 54 6.69 -11.45 -12.36
N LEU A 55 6.10 -12.45 -13.02
CA LEU A 55 4.64 -12.57 -13.13
C LEU A 55 3.98 -12.80 -11.77
N ALA A 56 4.57 -13.67 -10.95
CA ALA A 56 4.11 -13.94 -9.59
C ALA A 56 4.19 -12.67 -8.71
N ILE A 57 5.26 -11.89 -8.81
CA ILE A 57 5.42 -10.62 -8.07
C ILE A 57 4.37 -9.60 -8.48
N ILE A 58 4.00 -9.51 -9.76
CA ILE A 58 2.92 -8.61 -10.19
C ILE A 58 1.59 -9.05 -9.59
N VAL A 59 1.24 -10.33 -9.66
CA VAL A 59 -0.07 -10.81 -9.18
C VAL A 59 -0.11 -10.81 -7.65
N PHE A 60 0.79 -11.54 -7.01
CA PHE A 60 0.81 -11.71 -5.55
C PHE A 60 1.34 -10.49 -4.82
N GLY A 61 2.27 -9.73 -5.40
CA GLY A 61 2.77 -8.49 -4.80
C GLY A 61 1.73 -7.38 -4.79
N THR A 62 1.00 -7.19 -5.89
CA THR A 62 -0.10 -6.18 -5.90
C THR A 62 -1.26 -6.60 -4.99
N LEU A 63 -1.64 -7.89 -4.99
CA LEU A 63 -2.67 -8.42 -4.11
C LEU A 63 -2.25 -8.32 -2.63
N GLY A 64 -1.00 -8.70 -2.32
CA GLY A 64 -0.45 -8.65 -0.97
C GLY A 64 -0.40 -7.22 -0.42
N VAL A 65 0.09 -6.26 -1.21
CA VAL A 65 0.09 -4.83 -0.84
C VAL A 65 -1.33 -4.34 -0.58
N ARG A 66 -2.30 -4.71 -1.41
CA ARG A 66 -3.71 -4.34 -1.23
C ARG A 66 -4.27 -4.87 0.09
N VAL A 67 -4.17 -6.18 0.31
CA VAL A 67 -4.71 -6.82 1.52
C VAL A 67 -4.04 -6.26 2.79
N TYR A 68 -2.73 -6.09 2.78
CA TYR A 68 -2.01 -5.57 3.94
C TYR A 68 -2.41 -4.13 4.27
N CYS A 69 -2.46 -3.24 3.27
CA CYS A 69 -2.88 -1.86 3.47
C CYS A 69 -4.36 -1.75 3.90
N GLU A 70 -5.24 -2.58 3.35
CA GLU A 70 -6.67 -2.62 3.69
C GLU A 70 -6.88 -3.05 5.15
N LEU A 71 -6.14 -4.08 5.60
CA LEU A 71 -6.15 -4.51 7.01
C LEU A 71 -5.64 -3.41 7.95
N LEU A 72 -4.54 -2.74 7.60
CA LEU A 72 -4.01 -1.63 8.42
C LEU A 72 -5.03 -0.50 8.57
N ILE A 73 -5.66 -0.07 7.48
CA ILE A 73 -6.70 0.96 7.49
C ILE A 73 -7.91 0.51 8.31
N LEU A 74 -8.33 -0.75 8.16
CA LEU A 74 -9.44 -1.34 8.91
C LEU A 74 -9.19 -1.28 10.43
N PHE A 75 -7.97 -1.59 10.90
CA PHE A 75 -7.63 -1.48 12.32
C PHE A 75 -7.81 -0.06 12.87
N PHE A 76 -7.39 0.96 12.12
CA PHE A 76 -7.59 2.35 12.54
C PHE A 76 -9.07 2.75 12.54
N GLN A 77 -9.84 2.30 11.56
CA GLN A 77 -11.28 2.55 11.51
C GLN A 77 -12.03 1.89 12.68
N ILE A 78 -11.64 0.67 13.07
CA ILE A 78 -12.22 0.02 14.26
C ILE A 78 -11.94 0.84 15.52
N ASN A 79 -10.74 1.41 15.65
CA ASN A 79 -10.40 2.26 16.79
C ASN A 79 -11.22 3.56 16.82
N GLU A 80 -11.44 4.22 15.69
CA GLU A 80 -12.35 5.38 15.61
C GLU A 80 -13.78 4.99 16.01
N ALA A 81 -14.31 3.89 15.46
CA ALA A 81 -15.66 3.42 15.77
C ALA A 81 -15.85 3.12 17.28
N LEU A 82 -14.83 2.58 17.94
CA LEU A 82 -14.85 2.35 19.39
C LEU A 82 -14.82 3.66 20.19
N GLN A 83 -14.04 4.66 19.74
CA GLN A 83 -14.01 5.98 20.38
C GLN A 83 -15.34 6.72 20.24
N ASP A 84 -16.01 6.59 19.09
CA ASP A 84 -17.33 7.16 18.84
C ASP A 84 -18.39 6.55 19.76
N ILE A 85 -18.38 5.24 19.98
CA ILE A 85 -19.29 4.57 20.93
C ILE A 85 -19.04 5.05 22.36
N ARG A 86 -17.77 5.26 22.75
CA ARG A 86 -17.41 5.72 24.11
C ARG A 86 -17.84 7.15 24.40
N ASN A 87 -17.79 8.02 23.40
CA ASN A 87 -18.13 9.44 23.53
C ASN A 87 -19.63 9.73 23.37
N LYS A 88 -20.45 8.68 23.23
CA LYS A 88 -21.90 8.75 23.14
C LYS A 88 -22.55 8.28 24.44
#